data_AF-A0A7S1KBN1-F1
#
_entry.id   AF-A0A7S1KBN1-F1
#
_cell.length_a   1.000
_cell.length_b   1.000
_cell.length_c   1.000
_cell.angle_alpha   90.00
_cell.angle_beta   90.00
_cell.angle_gamma   90.00
#
_symmetry.space_group_name_H-M   'P 1'
#
loop_
_entity.id
_entity.type
_entity.pdbx_description
1 polymer ?
#
loop_
_entity_poly.entity_id
_entity_poly.type
_entity_poly.pdbx_seq_one_letter_code
_entity_poly.pdbx_strand_id
1 'polypeptide(L)'
;MDKADRRTGTQNTALAYFRKRLLALVESSLPFSVKMLQDGDFESECYESYGEKLNQPVSAHSKVDPETGEFLIYGYDLLSKPYCKYAIVDKDGNLSHRLDVEIPRPVMMHDFAVTKNYTIFLDMPLIFDPKRMARDWQYSYPFRFDASIKARFGICPRYAKSMDEFTWFETRPCYVFHTMNAYEDPENPRKIVLHSCRFEHIELEFDNSASPALVKWTFDLDTKEMTEELIVDNGKDTLENPVEIHGEFPRINDSYVGRVNRYGWFVEQDSDKGTFIAVVKLDLQQRSVAGCIDFSSSLGKPPGTMTGGECVFAPNTTTITTTEDGGYLMTFLYDTAAKESYYCVWDAATMAEAPVVKMKLPRRVPYGFHGMWVSEEQIQSGLH
;
A
#
# COMPACT_ATOMS: atom_id res chain seq x y z
N MET A 1 4.14 -32.74 -8.29
CA MET A 1 3.08 -31.84 -7.83
C MET A 1 2.67 -31.02 -9.02
N ASP A 2 1.40 -31.08 -9.40
CA ASP A 2 0.87 -30.27 -10.47
C ASP A 2 1.09 -28.78 -10.12
N LYS A 3 1.53 -27.95 -11.07
CA LYS A 3 1.75 -26.52 -10.77
C LYS A 3 0.40 -25.96 -10.35
N ALA A 4 0.29 -25.46 -9.11
CA ALA A 4 -0.95 -24.87 -8.62
C ALA A 4 -1.48 -23.84 -9.63
N ASP A 5 -2.75 -23.96 -10.03
CA ASP A 5 -3.36 -23.02 -10.96
C ASP A 5 -3.42 -21.64 -10.30
N ARG A 6 -2.62 -20.70 -10.82
CA ARG A 6 -2.51 -19.32 -10.31
C ARG A 6 -3.66 -18.43 -10.78
N ARG A 7 -4.81 -19.04 -11.11
CA ARG A 7 -6.03 -18.40 -11.61
C ARG A 7 -7.24 -18.70 -10.72
N THR A 8 -6.99 -18.83 -9.41
CA THR A 8 -8.01 -19.18 -8.41
C THR A 8 -8.21 -18.09 -7.34
N GLY A 9 -7.55 -16.94 -7.51
CA GLY A 9 -7.65 -15.81 -6.59
C GLY A 9 -8.98 -15.04 -6.72
N THR A 10 -9.40 -14.43 -5.62
CA THR A 10 -10.61 -13.61 -5.50
C THR A 10 -10.51 -12.23 -6.13
N GLN A 11 -9.28 -11.74 -6.39
CA GLN A 11 -9.00 -10.42 -6.97
C GLN A 11 -9.65 -9.26 -6.21
N ASN A 12 -9.58 -9.31 -4.89
CA ASN A 12 -10.32 -8.43 -3.99
C ASN A 12 -9.45 -7.41 -3.24
N THR A 13 -8.12 -7.42 -3.38
CA THR A 13 -7.24 -6.64 -2.51
C THR A 13 -6.93 -5.27 -3.06
N ALA A 14 -6.50 -5.16 -4.32
CA ALA A 14 -6.06 -3.88 -4.87
C ALA A 14 -6.29 -3.78 -6.37
N LEU A 15 -6.12 -2.57 -6.88
CA LEU A 15 -6.17 -2.24 -8.31
C LEU A 15 -4.84 -1.66 -8.77
N ALA A 16 -4.47 -1.94 -10.02
CA ALA A 16 -3.41 -1.24 -10.73
C ALA A 16 -3.87 -0.89 -12.15
N TYR A 17 -3.35 0.20 -12.72
CA TYR A 17 -3.61 0.56 -14.11
C TYR A 17 -2.31 0.45 -14.89
N PHE A 18 -2.27 -0.51 -15.82
CA PHE A 18 -1.06 -0.83 -16.58
C PHE A 18 -1.43 -1.23 -18.00
N ARG A 19 -0.68 -0.71 -18.98
CA ARG A 19 -0.91 -0.98 -20.41
C ARG A 19 -2.37 -0.80 -20.83
N LYS A 20 -2.96 0.29 -20.37
CA LYS A 20 -4.33 0.69 -20.66
C LYS A 20 -5.41 -0.27 -20.13
N ARG A 21 -5.04 -1.13 -19.17
CA ARG A 21 -5.93 -2.11 -18.54
C ARG A 21 -6.01 -1.82 -17.05
N LEU A 22 -7.21 -1.97 -16.50
CA LEU A 22 -7.41 -2.04 -15.07
C LEU A 22 -7.15 -3.48 -14.63
N LEU A 23 -6.24 -3.67 -13.68
CA LEU A 23 -5.87 -4.96 -13.14
C LEU A 23 -6.39 -5.07 -11.72
N ALA A 24 -7.22 -6.07 -11.45
CA ALA A 24 -7.57 -6.49 -10.11
C ALA A 24 -6.53 -7.49 -9.59
N LEU A 25 -6.06 -7.26 -8.37
CA LEU A 25 -4.91 -7.95 -7.80
C LEU A 25 -5.27 -8.62 -6.47
N VAL A 26 -4.70 -9.81 -6.26
CA VAL A 26 -4.64 -10.52 -4.98
C VAL A 26 -3.35 -11.34 -4.90
N GLU A 27 -2.74 -11.37 -3.73
CA GLU A 27 -1.42 -11.95 -3.46
C GLU A 27 -1.25 -13.45 -3.78
N SER A 28 -2.36 -14.15 -4.07
CA SER A 28 -2.40 -15.59 -4.32
C SER A 28 -2.48 -15.99 -5.79
N SER A 29 -2.60 -15.03 -6.72
CA SER A 29 -2.89 -15.32 -8.14
C SER A 29 -2.21 -14.36 -9.11
N LEU A 30 -2.35 -14.63 -10.41
CA LEU A 30 -1.96 -13.70 -11.48
C LEU A 30 -2.83 -12.43 -11.44
N PRO A 31 -2.38 -11.30 -11.98
CA PRO A 31 -3.23 -10.14 -12.18
C PRO A 31 -4.44 -10.51 -13.05
N PHE A 32 -5.61 -9.93 -12.78
CA PHE A 32 -6.81 -10.14 -13.59
C PHE A 32 -7.24 -8.84 -14.25
N SER A 33 -7.30 -8.83 -15.59
CA SER A 33 -7.76 -7.68 -16.35
C SER A 33 -9.26 -7.51 -16.24
N VAL A 34 -9.68 -6.28 -15.99
CA VAL A 34 -11.05 -5.83 -15.96
C VAL A 34 -11.20 -4.72 -16.98
N LYS A 35 -12.16 -4.88 -17.89
CA LYS A 35 -12.50 -3.85 -18.89
C LYS A 35 -13.52 -2.89 -18.30
N MET A 36 -13.23 -1.59 -18.37
CA MET A 36 -14.23 -0.56 -18.11
C MET A 36 -15.03 -0.33 -19.40
N LEU A 37 -16.35 -0.32 -19.30
CA LEU A 37 -17.26 -0.09 -20.41
C LEU A 37 -17.60 1.41 -20.52
N GLN A 38 -18.08 1.83 -21.70
CA GLN A 38 -18.35 3.24 -22.00
C GLN A 38 -19.45 3.86 -21.11
N ASP A 39 -20.36 3.03 -20.61
CA ASP A 39 -21.44 3.41 -19.69
C ASP A 39 -21.01 3.41 -18.21
N GLY A 40 -19.74 3.09 -17.93
CA GLY A 40 -19.17 3.05 -16.59
C GLY A 40 -19.31 1.71 -15.87
N ASP A 41 -19.86 0.67 -16.52
CA ASP A 41 -19.87 -0.69 -15.98
C ASP A 41 -18.53 -1.41 -16.23
N PHE A 42 -18.37 -2.61 -15.68
CA PHE A 42 -17.14 -3.39 -15.75
C PHE A 42 -17.37 -4.81 -16.25
N GLU A 43 -16.49 -5.29 -17.13
CA GLU A 43 -16.49 -6.66 -17.62
C GLU A 43 -15.21 -7.38 -17.21
N SER A 44 -15.37 -8.62 -16.73
CA SER A 44 -14.24 -9.49 -16.43
C SER A 44 -13.61 -10.00 -17.72
N GLU A 45 -12.30 -9.78 -17.92
CA GLU A 45 -11.61 -10.26 -19.11
C GLU A 45 -10.86 -11.57 -18.85
N CYS A 46 -9.61 -11.48 -18.35
CA CYS A 46 -8.73 -12.63 -18.25
C CYS A 46 -7.57 -12.38 -17.29
N TYR A 47 -6.92 -13.48 -16.88
CA TYR A 47 -5.66 -13.41 -16.16
C TYR A 47 -4.49 -12.99 -17.08
N GLU A 48 -3.68 -12.04 -16.61
CA GLU A 48 -2.51 -11.52 -17.31
C GLU A 48 -1.27 -12.36 -17.00
N SER A 49 -0.87 -13.22 -17.95
CA SER A 49 0.33 -14.04 -17.85
C SER A 49 1.52 -13.49 -18.65
N TYR A 50 1.32 -12.38 -19.36
CA TYR A 50 2.34 -11.75 -20.23
C TYR A 50 2.97 -12.75 -21.22
N GLY A 51 2.10 -13.45 -21.96
CA GLY A 51 2.48 -14.48 -22.92
C GLY A 51 2.93 -15.78 -22.25
N GLU A 52 2.24 -16.21 -21.19
CA GLU A 52 2.55 -17.40 -20.36
C GLU A 52 3.92 -17.37 -19.66
N LYS A 53 4.61 -16.22 -19.73
CA LYS A 53 5.89 -16.06 -19.08
C LYS A 53 5.65 -15.96 -17.59
N LEU A 54 4.76 -15.08 -17.12
CA LEU A 54 4.40 -14.93 -15.71
C LEU A 54 3.60 -16.13 -15.20
N ASN A 55 4.17 -16.82 -14.21
CA ASN A 55 3.67 -18.09 -13.69
C ASN A 55 3.77 -18.17 -12.16
N GLN A 56 3.64 -17.02 -11.50
CA GLN A 56 3.71 -16.84 -10.06
C GLN A 56 2.55 -15.94 -9.61
N PRO A 57 2.14 -16.02 -8.34
CA PRO A 57 1.31 -14.98 -7.73
C PRO A 57 1.96 -13.61 -7.85
N VAL A 58 1.15 -12.56 -7.82
CA VAL A 58 1.62 -11.18 -7.77
C VAL A 58 1.10 -10.52 -6.51
N SER A 59 1.92 -9.69 -5.87
CA SER A 59 1.48 -8.85 -4.77
C SER A 59 0.40 -7.89 -5.24
N ALA A 60 -0.58 -7.68 -4.37
CA ALA A 60 -1.61 -6.66 -4.53
C ALA A 60 -1.02 -5.24 -4.62
N HIS A 61 0.21 -5.04 -4.14
CA HIS A 61 0.88 -3.75 -4.17
C HIS A 61 1.98 -3.65 -5.24
N SER A 62 1.91 -4.45 -6.30
CA SER A 62 2.77 -4.27 -7.48
C SER A 62 2.75 -2.81 -7.96
N LYS A 63 3.91 -2.21 -8.24
CA LYS A 63 4.04 -0.76 -8.50
C LYS A 63 4.27 -0.49 -9.99
N VAL A 64 3.63 0.54 -10.54
CA VAL A 64 3.96 1.07 -11.88
C VAL A 64 4.90 2.26 -11.70
N ASP A 65 6.06 2.23 -12.34
CA ASP A 65 6.97 3.38 -12.32
C ASP A 65 6.43 4.51 -13.20
N PRO A 66 6.23 5.73 -12.66
CA PRO A 66 5.62 6.82 -13.42
C PRO A 66 6.52 7.41 -14.52
N GLU A 67 7.84 7.18 -14.50
CA GLU A 67 8.82 7.65 -15.48
C GLU A 67 9.01 6.62 -16.62
N THR A 68 9.18 5.34 -16.28
CA THR A 68 9.47 4.30 -17.28
C THR A 68 8.21 3.60 -17.79
N GLY A 69 7.10 3.67 -17.06
CA GLY A 69 5.88 2.92 -17.32
C GLY A 69 6.07 1.41 -17.11
N GLU A 70 7.12 0.99 -16.43
CA GLU A 70 7.35 -0.43 -16.09
C GLU A 70 6.47 -0.85 -14.92
N PHE A 71 6.01 -2.10 -14.95
CA PHE A 71 5.28 -2.72 -13.86
C PHE A 71 6.21 -3.64 -13.08
N LEU A 72 6.57 -3.19 -11.88
CA LEU A 72 7.41 -3.90 -10.93
C LEU A 72 6.51 -4.82 -10.11
N ILE A 73 6.74 -6.12 -10.27
CA ILE A 73 5.94 -7.19 -9.69
C ILE A 73 6.84 -7.99 -8.78
N TYR A 74 6.38 -8.28 -7.57
CA TYR A 74 6.89 -9.43 -6.83
C TYR A 74 5.73 -10.34 -6.42
N GLY A 75 6.03 -11.55 -5.99
CA GLY A 75 5.06 -12.43 -5.36
C GLY A 75 5.75 -13.44 -4.47
N TYR A 76 5.03 -13.92 -3.46
CA TYR A 76 5.52 -14.94 -2.55
C TYR A 76 4.79 -16.27 -2.72
N ASP A 77 5.46 -17.34 -2.31
CA ASP A 77 4.94 -18.71 -2.30
C ASP A 77 5.10 -19.29 -0.90
N LEU A 78 4.02 -19.86 -0.37
CA LEU A 78 3.98 -20.39 0.99
C LEU A 78 4.34 -21.88 1.07
N LEU A 79 4.37 -22.59 -0.06
CA LEU A 79 4.45 -24.04 -0.12
C LEU A 79 5.78 -24.54 -0.68
N SER A 80 6.44 -23.77 -1.55
CA SER A 80 7.63 -24.21 -2.26
C SER A 80 8.64 -23.09 -2.50
N LYS A 81 9.93 -23.45 -2.46
CA LYS A 81 11.01 -22.54 -2.83
C LYS A 81 11.05 -22.32 -4.36
N PRO A 82 11.50 -21.14 -4.82
CA PRO A 82 11.80 -19.95 -4.01
C PRO A 82 10.51 -19.31 -3.48
N TYR A 83 10.54 -18.90 -2.21
CA TYR A 83 9.37 -18.34 -1.51
C TYR A 83 9.07 -16.91 -1.91
N CYS A 84 9.97 -16.23 -2.62
CA CYS A 84 9.74 -14.90 -3.16
C CYS A 84 10.35 -14.83 -4.57
N LYS A 85 9.63 -14.18 -5.47
CA LYS A 85 10.05 -13.98 -6.86
C LYS A 85 9.74 -12.57 -7.28
N TYR A 86 10.63 -11.98 -8.03
CA TYR A 86 10.54 -10.62 -8.53
C TYR A 86 10.60 -10.61 -10.06
N ALA A 87 9.87 -9.68 -10.66
CA ALA A 87 9.81 -9.51 -12.09
C ALA A 87 9.51 -8.06 -12.47
N ILE A 88 9.91 -7.68 -13.68
CA ILE A 88 9.54 -6.40 -14.29
C ILE A 88 8.89 -6.71 -15.63
N VAL A 89 7.73 -6.10 -15.86
CA VAL A 89 7.09 -6.05 -17.17
C VAL A 89 7.30 -4.65 -17.73
N ASP A 90 7.89 -4.54 -18.91
CA ASP A 90 8.06 -3.24 -19.57
C ASP A 90 6.73 -2.65 -20.04
N LYS A 91 6.75 -1.36 -20.41
CA LYS A 91 5.57 -0.64 -20.91
C LYS A 91 4.87 -1.30 -22.11
N ASP A 92 5.57 -2.17 -22.84
CA ASP A 92 5.07 -2.86 -24.03
C ASP A 92 4.49 -4.24 -23.69
N GLY A 93 4.62 -4.69 -22.45
CA GLY A 93 4.08 -5.96 -21.93
C GLY A 93 5.06 -7.12 -21.99
N ASN A 94 6.34 -6.86 -22.27
CA ASN A 94 7.35 -7.89 -22.23
C ASN A 94 7.86 -8.03 -20.82
N LEU A 95 7.95 -9.28 -20.37
CA LEU A 95 8.63 -9.58 -19.13
C LEU A 95 10.15 -9.40 -19.31
N SER A 96 10.65 -8.22 -18.95
CA SER A 96 12.00 -7.75 -19.20
C SER A 96 13.01 -8.25 -18.17
N HIS A 97 12.53 -8.56 -16.95
CA HIS A 97 13.38 -9.02 -15.87
C HIS A 97 12.69 -10.05 -14.96
N ARG A 98 13.51 -10.94 -14.37
CA ARG A 98 13.13 -11.91 -13.35
C ARG A 98 14.28 -12.15 -12.40
N LEU A 99 13.94 -12.36 -11.15
CA LEU A 99 14.87 -12.79 -10.12
C LEU A 99 14.13 -13.63 -9.06
N ASP A 100 14.67 -14.79 -8.74
CA ASP A 100 14.23 -15.55 -7.57
C ASP A 100 14.89 -14.94 -6.33
N VAL A 101 14.08 -14.45 -5.38
CA VAL A 101 14.57 -13.77 -4.17
C VAL A 101 14.62 -14.79 -3.04
N GLU A 102 15.84 -15.18 -2.66
CA GLU A 102 16.04 -16.20 -1.64
C GLU A 102 15.77 -15.66 -0.23
N ILE A 103 14.65 -16.07 0.35
CA ILE A 103 14.32 -15.86 1.77
C ILE A 103 14.30 -17.20 2.52
N PRO A 104 14.60 -17.22 3.83
CA PRO A 104 14.85 -18.46 4.57
C PRO A 104 13.58 -19.27 4.83
N ARG A 105 12.40 -18.65 4.79
CA ARG A 105 11.13 -19.24 5.21
C ARG A 105 9.93 -18.59 4.50
N PRO A 106 8.78 -19.28 4.42
CA PRO A 106 7.56 -18.68 3.89
C PRO A 106 6.98 -17.69 4.89
N VAL A 107 6.86 -16.43 4.48
CA VAL A 107 6.27 -15.34 5.26
C VAL A 107 5.23 -14.61 4.40
N MET A 108 4.28 -13.95 5.05
CA MET A 108 3.40 -13.00 4.36
C MET A 108 4.20 -11.73 4.03
N MET A 109 4.49 -11.55 2.75
CA MET A 109 5.07 -10.32 2.20
C MET A 109 3.94 -9.58 1.49
N HIS A 110 3.24 -8.67 2.18
CA HIS A 110 2.05 -8.01 1.64
C HIS A 110 2.39 -6.88 0.64
N ASP A 111 3.27 -5.98 1.07
CA ASP A 111 3.75 -4.84 0.28
C ASP A 111 5.28 -4.87 0.09
N PHE A 112 5.77 -4.01 -0.79
CA PHE A 112 7.18 -3.73 -1.04
C PHE A 112 7.32 -2.28 -1.51
N ALA A 113 8.55 -1.76 -1.51
CA ALA A 113 8.81 -0.41 -1.99
C ALA A 113 9.83 -0.40 -3.12
N VAL A 114 9.77 0.65 -3.93
CA VAL A 114 10.68 0.87 -5.06
C VAL A 114 11.20 2.30 -4.97
N THR A 115 12.46 2.52 -5.34
CA THR A 115 13.01 3.85 -5.66
C THR A 115 13.29 3.91 -7.14
N LYS A 116 13.81 5.01 -7.69
CA LYS A 116 14.21 5.11 -9.11
C LYS A 116 15.06 3.92 -9.59
N ASN A 117 16.02 3.47 -8.78
CA ASN A 117 17.00 2.46 -9.17
C ASN A 117 16.96 1.18 -8.33
N TYR A 118 16.27 1.17 -7.19
CA TYR A 118 16.28 0.04 -6.25
C TYR A 118 14.88 -0.52 -5.97
N THR A 119 14.85 -1.76 -5.48
CA THR A 119 13.68 -2.43 -4.93
C THR A 119 13.98 -2.83 -3.49
N ILE A 120 13.00 -2.67 -2.60
CA ILE A 120 13.08 -2.95 -1.16
C ILE A 120 12.10 -4.06 -0.82
N PHE A 121 12.61 -5.21 -0.41
CA PHE A 121 11.86 -6.38 0.01
C PHE A 121 11.72 -6.44 1.53
N LEU A 122 10.52 -6.76 2.01
CA LEU A 122 10.17 -6.78 3.42
C LEU A 122 10.08 -8.24 3.93
N ASP A 123 11.19 -8.81 4.40
CA ASP A 123 11.21 -10.14 5.03
C ASP A 123 10.90 -10.01 6.52
N MET A 124 9.61 -10.00 6.83
CA MET A 124 9.05 -9.75 8.15
C MET A 124 8.59 -11.05 8.83
N PRO A 125 8.58 -11.14 10.17
CA PRO A 125 8.35 -12.38 10.91
C PRO A 125 6.87 -12.80 11.03
N LEU A 126 6.03 -12.52 10.03
CA LEU A 126 4.66 -13.04 9.93
C LEU A 126 4.68 -14.36 9.14
N ILE A 127 5.00 -15.44 9.84
CA ILE A 127 5.31 -16.74 9.22
C ILE A 127 4.03 -17.51 8.87
N PHE A 128 4.10 -18.32 7.81
CA PHE A 128 3.05 -19.29 7.50
C PHE A 128 3.09 -20.46 8.48
N ASP A 129 1.97 -20.70 9.18
CA ASP A 129 1.79 -21.80 10.13
C ASP A 129 0.55 -22.64 9.75
N PRO A 130 0.70 -23.70 8.94
CA PRO A 130 -0.43 -24.50 8.47
C PRO A 130 -1.15 -25.24 9.61
N LYS A 131 -0.53 -25.37 10.80
CA LYS A 131 -1.19 -26.01 11.95
C LYS A 131 -2.36 -25.19 12.48
N ARG A 132 -2.37 -23.87 12.23
CA ARG A 132 -3.49 -22.99 12.59
C ARG A 132 -4.78 -23.33 11.84
N MET A 133 -4.66 -23.79 10.59
CA MET A 133 -5.81 -24.23 9.79
C MET A 133 -6.52 -25.46 10.36
N ALA A 134 -5.83 -26.27 11.16
CA ALA A 134 -6.39 -27.46 11.78
C ALA A 134 -7.20 -27.17 13.05
N ARG A 135 -7.10 -25.96 13.63
CA ARG A 135 -7.70 -25.63 14.92
C ARG A 135 -9.07 -24.97 14.84
N ASP A 136 -9.39 -24.26 13.75
CA ASP A 136 -10.74 -23.83 13.36
C ASP A 136 -10.66 -23.10 12.00
N TRP A 137 -11.02 -23.80 10.91
CA TRP A 137 -10.87 -23.30 9.53
C TRP A 137 -11.62 -21.99 9.26
N GLN A 138 -12.67 -21.68 10.03
CA GLN A 138 -13.51 -20.49 9.81
C GLN A 138 -12.93 -19.20 10.41
N TYR A 139 -11.97 -19.28 11.32
CA TYR A 139 -11.52 -18.11 12.10
C TYR A 139 -10.01 -17.94 12.23
N SER A 140 -9.21 -18.92 11.82
CA SER A 140 -7.74 -18.84 11.94
C SER A 140 -7.08 -18.59 10.59
N TYR A 141 -6.54 -17.39 10.41
CA TYR A 141 -5.59 -17.13 9.32
C TYR A 141 -4.34 -18.01 9.51
N PRO A 142 -3.78 -18.58 8.43
CA PRO A 142 -2.66 -19.51 8.52
C PRO A 142 -1.31 -18.78 8.74
N PHE A 143 -1.34 -17.66 9.43
CA PHE A 143 -0.17 -16.83 9.70
C PHE A 143 -0.04 -16.58 11.20
N ARG A 144 1.20 -16.43 11.65
CA ARG A 144 1.53 -16.12 13.05
C ARG A 144 2.72 -15.20 13.08
N PHE A 145 2.66 -14.15 13.90
CA PHE A 145 3.84 -13.35 14.18
C PHE A 145 4.80 -14.12 15.10
N ASP A 146 6.08 -14.17 14.73
CA ASP A 146 7.13 -14.84 15.50
C ASP A 146 8.17 -13.84 16.00
N ALA A 147 7.95 -13.34 17.22
CA ALA A 147 8.84 -12.37 17.87
C ALA A 147 10.27 -12.90 18.16
N SER A 148 10.56 -14.18 17.92
CA SER A 148 11.94 -14.69 18.00
C SER A 148 12.76 -14.41 16.73
N ILE A 149 12.09 -13.99 15.66
CA ILE A 149 12.69 -13.78 14.34
C ILE A 149 12.84 -12.27 14.10
N LYS A 150 14.05 -11.85 13.72
CA LYS A 150 14.32 -10.47 13.30
C LYS A 150 13.61 -10.14 11.99
N ALA A 151 13.10 -8.91 11.87
CA ALA A 151 12.68 -8.33 10.61
C ALA A 151 13.90 -7.96 9.75
N ARG A 152 13.79 -8.11 8.43
CA ARG A 152 14.88 -7.80 7.48
C ARG A 152 14.38 -7.02 6.27
N PHE A 153 15.15 -6.02 5.88
CA PHE A 153 14.96 -5.27 4.64
C PHE A 153 16.02 -5.69 3.63
N GLY A 154 15.61 -6.21 2.47
CA GLY A 154 16.50 -6.56 1.38
C GLY A 154 16.45 -5.50 0.30
N ILE A 155 17.56 -4.83 0.03
CA ILE A 155 17.63 -3.76 -0.99
C ILE A 155 18.56 -4.20 -2.10
N CYS A 156 18.09 -4.15 -3.35
CA CYS A 156 18.89 -4.46 -4.53
C CYS A 156 18.58 -3.49 -5.68
N PRO A 157 19.49 -3.32 -6.64
CA PRO A 157 19.15 -2.67 -7.91
C PRO A 157 17.95 -3.36 -8.57
N ARG A 158 17.09 -2.59 -9.24
CA ARG A 158 15.87 -3.11 -9.91
C ARG A 158 16.14 -4.23 -10.92
N TYR A 159 17.33 -4.29 -11.50
CA TYR A 159 17.69 -5.30 -12.50
C TYR A 159 18.77 -6.27 -12.02
N ALA A 160 18.94 -6.41 -10.70
CA ALA A 160 19.88 -7.32 -10.06
C ALA A 160 19.82 -8.72 -10.67
N LYS A 161 20.97 -9.30 -10.98
CA LYS A 161 21.09 -10.61 -11.64
C LYS A 161 21.25 -11.76 -10.66
N SER A 162 21.70 -11.47 -9.43
CA SER A 162 21.86 -12.47 -8.37
C SER A 162 21.62 -11.87 -6.98
N MET A 163 21.57 -12.76 -5.99
CA MET A 163 21.49 -12.39 -4.58
C MET A 163 22.74 -11.64 -4.07
N ASP A 164 23.86 -11.68 -4.79
CA ASP A 164 25.11 -11.00 -4.39
C ASP A 164 25.00 -9.47 -4.47
N GLU A 165 24.03 -8.95 -5.23
CA GLU A 165 23.75 -7.52 -5.35
C GLU A 165 22.83 -6.99 -4.26
N PHE A 166 22.35 -7.85 -3.35
CA PHE A 166 21.48 -7.46 -2.25
C PHE A 166 22.29 -6.94 -1.07
N THR A 167 21.79 -5.87 -0.46
CA THR A 167 22.18 -5.46 0.88
C THR A 167 21.01 -5.73 1.82
N TRP A 168 21.24 -6.59 2.80
CA TRP A 168 20.26 -6.95 3.82
C TRP A 168 20.54 -6.20 5.11
N PHE A 169 19.51 -5.56 5.65
CA PHE A 169 19.52 -4.90 6.95
C PHE A 169 18.61 -5.66 7.89
N GLU A 170 19.08 -5.90 9.12
CA GLU A 170 18.29 -6.57 10.16
C GLU A 170 17.89 -5.58 11.25
N THR A 171 16.66 -5.69 11.75
CA THR A 171 16.18 -4.93 12.92
C THR A 171 15.50 -5.85 13.93
N ARG A 172 15.05 -5.28 15.05
CA ARG A 172 14.19 -6.00 16.00
C ARG A 172 12.95 -6.57 15.29
N PRO A 173 12.27 -7.59 15.83
CA PRO A 173 10.98 -8.02 15.30
C PRO A 173 10.01 -6.84 15.20
N CYS A 174 9.43 -6.64 14.02
CA CYS A 174 8.34 -5.72 13.75
C CYS A 174 7.64 -6.19 12.46
N TYR A 175 6.49 -5.62 12.12
CA TYR A 175 5.82 -5.87 10.86
C TYR A 175 5.52 -4.56 10.14
N VAL A 176 5.72 -4.52 8.82
CA VAL A 176 5.27 -3.42 7.97
C VAL A 176 4.21 -4.00 7.05
N PHE A 177 2.97 -3.54 7.20
CA PHE A 177 1.87 -3.95 6.32
C PHE A 177 1.94 -3.16 5.03
N HIS A 178 1.88 -1.83 5.13
CA HIS A 178 1.97 -0.93 3.97
C HIS A 178 3.16 0.01 4.02
N THR A 179 3.69 0.27 2.85
CA THR A 179 4.71 1.29 2.58
C THR A 179 4.02 2.54 2.03
N MET A 180 4.43 3.71 2.52
CA MET A 180 3.94 4.98 1.99
C MET A 180 4.69 5.32 0.69
N ASN A 181 6.02 5.36 0.77
CA ASN A 181 6.89 5.57 -0.38
C ASN A 181 8.34 5.24 -0.02
N ALA A 182 9.19 5.05 -1.03
CA ALA A 182 10.64 5.03 -0.85
C ALA A 182 11.32 5.89 -1.92
N TYR A 183 12.51 6.40 -1.61
CA TYR A 183 13.31 7.17 -2.54
C TYR A 183 14.80 7.11 -2.23
N GLU A 184 15.61 7.49 -3.21
CA GLU A 184 17.05 7.70 -3.04
C GLU A 184 17.29 9.12 -2.54
N ASP A 185 18.14 9.25 -1.51
CA ASP A 185 18.52 10.55 -0.97
C ASP A 185 19.16 11.41 -2.08
N PRO A 186 18.69 12.66 -2.31
CA PRO A 186 19.19 13.51 -3.39
C PRO A 186 20.68 13.87 -3.28
N GLU A 187 21.23 13.92 -2.07
CA GLU A 187 22.63 14.25 -1.82
C GLU A 187 23.52 13.00 -1.89
N ASN A 188 22.99 11.84 -1.49
CA ASN A 188 23.67 10.56 -1.63
C ASN A 188 22.70 9.44 -2.08
N PRO A 189 22.62 9.11 -3.38
CA PRO A 189 21.74 8.06 -3.90
C PRO A 189 22.04 6.64 -3.40
N ARG A 190 23.13 6.43 -2.65
CA ARG A 190 23.42 5.19 -1.93
C ARG A 190 22.76 5.12 -0.56
N LYS A 191 22.12 6.21 -0.12
CA LYS A 191 21.20 6.24 1.02
C LYS A 191 19.77 6.14 0.52
N ILE A 192 19.06 5.14 1.02
CA ILE A 192 17.67 4.85 0.65
C ILE A 192 16.78 5.24 1.83
N VAL A 193 15.72 5.99 1.54
CA VAL A 193 14.69 6.36 2.51
C VAL A 193 13.43 5.56 2.24
N LEU A 194 12.81 5.03 3.29
CA LEU A 194 11.51 4.36 3.25
C LEU A 194 10.59 4.96 4.32
N HIS A 195 9.42 5.42 3.92
CA HIS A 195 8.32 5.73 4.84
C HIS A 195 7.34 4.56 4.87
N SER A 196 6.99 4.07 6.07
CA SER A 196 6.15 2.88 6.22
C SER A 196 5.33 2.87 7.50
N CYS A 197 4.16 2.22 7.47
CA CYS A 197 3.34 1.94 8.64
C CYS A 197 3.85 0.67 9.34
N ARG A 198 4.51 0.86 10.50
CA ARG A 198 5.22 -0.19 11.21
C ARG A 198 4.50 -0.54 12.52
N PHE A 199 4.14 -1.81 12.64
CA PHE A 199 3.61 -2.45 13.84
C PHE A 199 4.73 -3.09 14.66
N GLU A 200 4.70 -2.94 15.98
CA GLU A 200 5.59 -3.72 16.87
C GLU A 200 5.16 -5.20 16.93
N HIS A 201 3.88 -5.47 16.74
CA HIS A 201 3.28 -6.80 16.73
C HIS A 201 2.03 -6.81 15.84
N ILE A 202 1.70 -7.94 15.20
CA ILE A 202 0.47 -8.07 14.43
C ILE A 202 -0.16 -9.46 14.59
N GLU A 203 -1.48 -9.50 14.73
CA GLU A 203 -2.28 -10.72 14.58
C GLU A 203 -3.37 -10.43 13.53
N LEU A 204 -3.62 -11.37 12.62
CA LEU A 204 -4.62 -11.19 11.56
C LEU A 204 -6.06 -11.54 12.02
N GLU A 205 -6.24 -11.79 13.31
CA GLU A 205 -7.53 -12.16 13.90
C GLU A 205 -8.42 -10.90 14.07
N PHE A 206 -9.75 -11.10 14.17
CA PHE A 206 -10.75 -10.01 14.13
C PHE A 206 -10.65 -8.97 15.27
N ASP A 207 -9.83 -9.22 16.30
CA ASP A 207 -9.67 -8.36 17.49
C ASP A 207 -8.25 -7.75 17.57
N ASN A 208 -7.68 -7.40 16.42
CA ASN A 208 -6.34 -6.81 16.39
C ASN A 208 -6.37 -5.34 16.81
N SER A 209 -6.02 -5.07 18.06
CA SER A 209 -5.78 -3.72 18.60
C SER A 209 -4.42 -3.13 18.21
N ALA A 210 -3.62 -3.85 17.41
CA ALA A 210 -2.31 -3.37 17.02
C ALA A 210 -2.43 -2.11 16.16
N SER A 211 -1.74 -1.08 16.59
CA SER A 211 -1.77 0.22 15.95
C SER A 211 -0.40 0.52 15.33
N PRO A 212 -0.34 0.87 14.04
CA PRO A 212 0.91 1.19 13.37
C PRO A 212 1.44 2.55 13.82
N ALA A 213 2.76 2.72 13.70
CA ALA A 213 3.42 4.02 13.72
C ALA A 213 4.00 4.31 12.33
N LEU A 214 3.83 5.54 11.83
CA LEU A 214 4.54 5.96 10.62
C LEU A 214 5.99 6.28 10.97
N VAL A 215 6.89 5.50 10.38
CA VAL A 215 8.33 5.62 10.59
C VAL A 215 9.05 5.91 9.28
N LYS A 216 10.19 6.56 9.40
CA LYS A 216 11.18 6.75 8.34
C LYS A 216 12.37 5.85 8.64
N TRP A 217 12.67 4.98 7.71
CA TRP A 217 13.91 4.22 7.68
C TRP A 217 14.91 4.92 6.77
N THR A 218 16.17 4.98 7.18
CA THR A 218 17.28 5.36 6.30
C THR A 218 18.28 4.22 6.25
N PHE A 219 18.60 3.76 5.05
CA PHE A 219 19.54 2.66 4.80
C PHE A 219 20.75 3.20 4.04
N ASP A 220 21.94 3.09 4.61
CA ASP A 220 23.18 3.40 3.89
C ASP A 220 23.74 2.12 3.29
N LEU A 221 23.71 2.01 1.96
CA LEU A 221 24.12 0.80 1.25
C LEU A 221 25.64 0.59 1.27
N ASP A 222 26.43 1.61 1.58
CA ASP A 222 27.89 1.54 1.58
C ASP A 222 28.41 1.17 2.98
N THR A 223 27.86 1.78 4.03
CA THR A 223 28.22 1.46 5.43
C THR A 223 27.44 0.27 6.00
N LYS A 224 26.32 -0.09 5.37
CA LYS A 224 25.33 -1.08 5.85
C LYS A 224 24.70 -0.69 7.19
N GLU A 225 24.67 0.60 7.49
CA GLU A 225 23.96 1.14 8.64
C GLU A 225 22.50 1.43 8.31
N MET A 226 21.62 1.26 9.30
CA MET A 226 20.19 1.55 9.20
C MET A 226 19.75 2.34 10.42
N THR A 227 18.94 3.38 10.20
CA THR A 227 18.27 4.14 11.25
C THR A 227 16.75 4.09 11.08
N GLU A 228 16.05 4.22 12.20
CA GLU A 228 14.58 4.32 12.27
C GLU A 228 14.25 5.62 13.02
N GLU A 229 13.37 6.44 12.44
CA GLU A 229 12.92 7.71 13.01
C GLU A 229 11.39 7.75 12.98
N LEU A 230 10.75 8.14 14.09
CA LEU A 230 9.30 8.40 14.09
C LEU A 230 9.02 9.69 13.30
N ILE A 231 8.03 9.66 12.40
CA ILE A 231 7.68 10.83 11.57
C ILE A 231 6.67 11.76 12.25
N VAL A 232 5.81 11.23 13.11
CA VAL A 232 4.83 12.02 13.85
C VAL A 232 5.07 11.84 15.35
N ASP A 233 5.94 12.68 15.91
CA ASP A 233 5.97 12.99 17.34
C ASP A 233 5.51 14.44 17.46
N ASN A 234 4.23 14.63 17.80
CA ASN A 234 3.63 15.96 17.85
C ASN A 234 3.79 16.64 19.22
N GLY A 235 4.81 16.28 20.01
CA GLY A 235 5.32 17.11 21.11
C GLY A 235 4.23 17.77 21.95
N LYS A 236 3.53 16.99 22.78
CA LYS A 236 3.04 17.55 24.05
C LYS A 236 4.14 17.40 25.07
N ASP A 237 5.07 18.35 25.09
CA ASP A 237 5.81 18.64 26.32
C ASP A 237 4.91 19.46 27.26
N THR A 238 3.82 18.82 27.66
CA THR A 238 3.15 19.03 28.95
C THR A 238 2.69 17.64 29.38
N LEU A 239 3.46 17.04 30.28
CA LEU A 239 3.04 16.09 31.32
C LEU A 239 1.82 15.21 30.96
N GLU A 240 2.10 13.92 30.78
CA GLU A 240 1.20 12.75 30.93
C GLU A 240 0.64 12.02 29.71
N ASN A 241 0.70 12.48 28.44
CA ASN A 241 0.39 11.59 27.28
C ASN A 241 0.91 12.11 25.93
N PRO A 242 1.79 11.38 25.19
CA PRO A 242 2.01 11.59 23.76
C PRO A 242 0.76 11.14 22.98
N VAL A 243 0.29 11.93 22.01
CA VAL A 243 -0.75 11.45 21.09
C VAL A 243 -0.05 10.83 19.88
N GLU A 244 0.08 9.51 19.90
CA GLU A 244 0.46 8.71 18.74
C GLU A 244 -0.73 8.75 17.75
N ILE A 245 -0.56 9.36 16.58
CA ILE A 245 -1.57 9.21 15.52
C ILE A 245 -1.31 7.86 14.86
N HIS A 246 -2.22 6.93 15.12
CA HIS A 246 -2.16 5.58 14.57
C HIS A 246 -2.82 5.54 13.20
N GLY A 247 -2.01 5.27 12.18
CA GLY A 247 -2.39 5.47 10.80
C GLY A 247 -2.04 4.31 9.89
N GLU A 248 -3.01 3.84 9.11
CA GLU A 248 -2.83 2.84 8.05
C GLU A 248 -3.35 3.38 6.70
N PHE A 249 -3.28 2.56 5.65
CA PHE A 249 -3.55 2.89 4.27
C PHE A 249 -2.82 4.17 3.82
N PRO A 250 -1.48 4.19 3.91
CA PRO A 250 -0.71 5.35 3.51
C PRO A 250 -0.81 5.55 1.99
N ARG A 251 -0.95 6.80 1.56
CA ARG A 251 -1.03 7.23 0.17
C ARG A 251 -0.14 8.44 -0.07
N ILE A 252 0.27 8.59 -1.32
CA ILE A 252 0.98 9.76 -1.84
C ILE A 252 0.31 10.19 -3.15
N ASN A 253 0.81 11.27 -3.76
CA ASN A 253 0.57 11.49 -5.18
C ASN A 253 1.35 10.45 -5.98
N ASP A 254 0.63 9.56 -6.68
CA ASP A 254 1.22 8.40 -7.37
C ASP A 254 2.25 8.80 -8.46
N SER A 255 2.24 10.06 -8.92
CA SER A 255 3.28 10.62 -9.81
C SER A 255 4.68 10.64 -9.17
N TYR A 256 4.77 10.47 -7.86
CA TYR A 256 6.01 10.51 -7.07
C TYR A 256 6.41 9.12 -6.51
N VAL A 257 5.75 8.04 -6.94
CA VAL A 257 6.16 6.68 -6.55
C VAL A 257 7.63 6.45 -6.87
N GLY A 258 8.41 6.09 -5.85
CA GLY A 258 9.84 5.87 -5.99
C GLY A 258 10.70 7.12 -6.13
N ARG A 259 10.15 8.30 -5.84
CA ARG A 259 10.83 9.61 -5.89
C ARG A 259 10.56 10.37 -4.58
N VAL A 260 11.36 11.41 -4.33
CA VAL A 260 11.17 12.27 -3.16
C VAL A 260 9.78 12.92 -3.24
N ASN A 261 9.01 12.78 -2.17
CA ASN A 261 7.71 13.40 -1.97
C ASN A 261 7.70 14.10 -0.61
N ARG A 262 7.05 15.26 -0.50
CA ARG A 262 6.87 16.02 0.74
C ARG A 262 5.59 15.63 1.46
N TYR A 263 4.51 15.39 0.75
CA TYR A 263 3.20 15.14 1.33
C TYR A 263 2.83 13.68 1.24
N GLY A 264 2.22 13.18 2.31
CA GLY A 264 1.61 11.88 2.38
C GLY A 264 0.31 11.95 3.18
N TRP A 265 -0.57 10.99 2.94
CA TRP A 265 -1.84 10.86 3.66
C TRP A 265 -1.95 9.46 4.23
N PHE A 266 -2.68 9.31 5.32
CA PHE A 266 -3.11 8.02 5.82
C PHE A 266 -4.48 8.19 6.49
N VAL A 267 -5.14 7.10 6.84
CA VAL A 267 -6.36 7.15 7.64
C VAL A 267 -6.11 6.76 9.09
N GLU A 268 -6.61 7.60 9.99
CA GLU A 268 -6.50 7.39 11.43
C GLU A 268 -7.44 6.27 11.88
N GLN A 269 -6.89 5.34 12.65
CA GLN A 269 -7.61 4.22 13.23
C GLN A 269 -8.16 4.59 14.61
N ASP A 270 -9.46 4.38 14.81
CA ASP A 270 -10.08 4.28 16.13
C ASP A 270 -9.63 2.96 16.76
N SER A 271 -8.70 3.05 17.71
CA SER A 271 -8.06 1.89 18.36
C SER A 271 -9.03 1.00 19.13
N ASP A 272 -10.16 1.55 19.60
CA ASP A 272 -11.16 0.78 20.36
C ASP A 272 -12.09 -0.01 19.43
N LYS A 273 -12.31 0.47 18.20
CA LYS A 273 -13.28 -0.11 17.26
C LYS A 273 -12.66 -0.79 16.04
N GLY A 274 -11.38 -0.56 15.78
CA GLY A 274 -10.71 -1.02 14.55
C GLY A 274 -11.27 -0.37 13.27
N THR A 275 -11.95 0.78 13.39
CA THR A 275 -12.54 1.52 12.27
C THR A 275 -11.72 2.75 11.93
N PHE A 276 -11.82 3.25 10.70
CA PHE A 276 -11.11 4.47 10.28
C PHE A 276 -12.00 5.70 10.40
N ILE A 277 -11.51 6.76 11.05
CA ILE A 277 -12.35 7.89 11.50
C ILE A 277 -11.92 9.25 10.92
N ALA A 278 -10.70 9.36 10.41
CA ALA A 278 -10.19 10.59 9.84
C ALA A 278 -9.18 10.31 8.73
N VAL A 279 -8.96 11.29 7.87
CA VAL A 279 -7.78 11.33 6.98
C VAL A 279 -6.81 12.40 7.48
N VAL A 280 -5.54 12.02 7.59
CA VAL A 280 -4.47 12.86 8.11
C VAL A 280 -3.48 13.14 6.98
N LYS A 281 -3.17 14.41 6.75
CA LYS A 281 -2.12 14.87 5.85
C LYS A 281 -0.86 15.16 6.64
N LEU A 282 0.26 14.69 6.13
CA LEU A 282 1.58 14.89 6.70
C LEU A 282 2.45 15.73 5.78
N ASP A 283 3.27 16.57 6.40
CA ASP A 283 4.47 17.11 5.79
C ASP A 283 5.67 16.27 6.25
N LEU A 284 6.12 15.34 5.39
CA LEU A 284 7.20 14.39 5.68
C LEU A 284 8.56 15.09 5.80
N GLN A 285 8.72 16.26 5.17
CA GLN A 285 9.95 17.04 5.29
C GLN A 285 10.02 17.75 6.64
N GLN A 286 8.90 18.31 7.09
CA GLN A 286 8.78 18.97 8.40
C GLN A 286 8.53 18.00 9.55
N ARG A 287 8.18 16.74 9.25
CA ARG A 287 7.81 15.70 10.22
C ARG A 287 6.65 16.14 11.10
N SER A 288 5.60 16.64 10.46
CA SER A 288 4.46 17.24 11.15
C SER A 288 3.14 16.92 10.46
N VAL A 289 2.06 17.05 11.22
CA VAL A 289 0.70 17.00 10.67
C VAL A 289 0.39 18.33 10.00
N ALA A 290 0.10 18.29 8.71
CA ALA A 290 -0.25 19.47 7.90
C ALA A 290 -1.76 19.68 7.79
N GLY A 291 -2.58 18.68 8.13
CA GLY A 291 -4.03 18.80 8.16
C GLY A 291 -4.70 17.49 8.59
N CYS A 292 -5.94 17.58 9.06
CA CYS A 292 -6.74 16.43 9.44
C CYS A 292 -8.21 16.72 9.12
N ILE A 293 -8.90 15.73 8.58
CA ILE A 293 -10.35 15.77 8.33
C ILE A 293 -10.97 14.61 9.11
N ASP A 294 -11.63 14.93 10.21
CA ASP A 294 -12.51 13.98 10.92
C ASP A 294 -13.77 13.73 10.08
N PHE A 295 -14.09 12.46 9.85
CA PHE A 295 -15.21 12.08 8.98
C PHE A 295 -16.57 12.43 9.56
N SER A 296 -16.71 12.49 10.89
CA SER A 296 -17.97 12.83 11.53
C SER A 296 -18.21 14.34 11.49
N SER A 297 -17.22 15.14 11.92
CA SER A 297 -17.34 16.60 11.97
C SER A 297 -17.47 17.20 10.57
N SER A 298 -16.71 16.70 9.58
CA SER A 298 -16.79 17.15 8.17
C SER A 298 -18.17 17.00 7.55
N LEU A 299 -19.00 16.08 8.05
CA LEU A 299 -20.36 15.85 7.58
C LEU A 299 -21.44 16.40 8.53
N GLY A 300 -21.04 17.07 9.62
CA GLY A 300 -21.94 17.58 10.65
C GLY A 300 -22.65 16.47 11.44
N LYS A 301 -21.97 15.34 11.66
CA LYS A 301 -22.48 14.14 12.34
C LYS A 301 -21.92 14.03 13.75
N PRO A 302 -22.60 13.31 14.68
CA PRO A 302 -22.06 13.08 16.01
C PRO A 302 -20.68 12.40 15.96
N PRO A 303 -19.74 12.72 16.87
CA PRO A 303 -18.40 12.13 16.86
C PRO A 303 -18.39 10.60 16.82
N GLY A 304 -17.50 10.04 16.01
CA GLY A 304 -17.29 8.59 15.89
C GLY A 304 -18.44 7.81 15.24
N THR A 305 -19.38 8.48 14.57
CA THR A 305 -20.49 7.81 13.85
C THR A 305 -20.17 7.53 12.38
N MET A 306 -19.27 8.30 11.79
CA MET A 306 -18.80 8.12 10.43
C MET A 306 -17.52 7.29 10.42
N THR A 307 -17.52 6.21 9.62
CA THR A 307 -16.33 5.39 9.39
C THR A 307 -15.98 5.37 7.90
N GLY A 308 -14.70 5.26 7.57
CA GLY A 308 -14.21 5.21 6.19
C GLY A 308 -13.26 4.05 5.92
N GLY A 309 -12.46 4.19 4.88
CA GLY A 309 -11.35 3.31 4.52
C GLY A 309 -10.26 4.12 3.82
N GLU A 310 -9.44 3.47 2.97
CA GLU A 310 -8.39 4.16 2.21
C GLU A 310 -8.89 5.44 1.51
N CYS A 311 -8.08 6.50 1.57
CA CYS A 311 -8.36 7.78 0.95
C CYS A 311 -7.46 7.97 -0.27
N VAL A 312 -8.04 7.94 -1.47
CA VAL A 312 -7.31 7.97 -2.74
C VAL A 312 -7.05 9.42 -3.15
N PHE A 313 -5.83 9.71 -3.62
CA PHE A 313 -5.47 11.01 -4.19
C PHE A 313 -5.67 11.04 -5.71
N ALA A 314 -6.26 12.12 -6.22
CA ALA A 314 -6.37 12.43 -7.64
C ALA A 314 -5.70 13.78 -7.92
N PRO A 315 -4.65 13.84 -8.78
CA PRO A 315 -3.98 15.09 -9.11
C PRO A 315 -4.88 16.01 -9.93
N ASN A 316 -4.79 17.31 -9.69
CA ASN A 316 -5.40 18.31 -10.57
C ASN A 316 -4.52 18.50 -11.81
N THR A 317 -4.99 18.05 -12.97
CA THR A 317 -4.26 18.14 -14.25
C THR A 317 -4.61 19.39 -15.06
N THR A 318 -5.54 20.22 -14.59
CA THR A 318 -6.10 21.35 -15.35
C THR A 318 -5.46 22.71 -15.03
N THR A 319 -4.79 22.85 -13.89
CA THR A 319 -4.17 24.10 -13.45
C THR A 319 -2.65 24.08 -13.60
N ILE A 320 -2.08 25.21 -14.02
CA ILE A 320 -0.62 25.42 -14.17
C ILE A 320 0.14 25.35 -12.82
N THR A 321 -0.56 25.50 -11.69
CA THR A 321 0.03 25.38 -10.35
C THR A 321 0.16 23.91 -9.96
N THR A 322 1.37 23.38 -10.16
CA THR A 322 1.77 21.98 -9.98
C THR A 322 2.33 21.71 -8.57
N THR A 323 1.60 22.07 -7.51
CA THR A 323 2.05 21.63 -6.16
C THR A 323 1.81 20.13 -6.02
N GLU A 324 2.68 19.44 -5.29
CA GLU A 324 2.64 17.98 -5.13
C GLU A 324 1.29 17.47 -4.60
N ASP A 325 0.67 18.26 -3.71
CA ASP A 325 -0.65 18.05 -3.09
C ASP A 325 -1.80 18.75 -3.82
N GLY A 326 -1.53 19.37 -4.99
CA GLY A 326 -2.53 20.05 -5.81
C GLY A 326 -3.48 19.03 -6.44
N GLY A 327 -4.62 18.79 -5.79
CA GLY A 327 -5.55 17.75 -6.20
C GLY A 327 -6.62 17.51 -5.16
N TYR A 328 -7.22 16.33 -5.22
CA TYR A 328 -8.35 15.95 -4.40
C TYR A 328 -8.12 14.62 -3.71
N LEU A 329 -8.59 14.52 -2.47
CA LEU A 329 -8.71 13.29 -1.72
C LEU A 329 -10.14 12.78 -1.81
N MET A 330 -10.33 11.48 -2.00
CA MET A 330 -11.65 10.88 -2.07
C MET A 330 -11.73 9.55 -1.33
N THR A 331 -12.86 9.32 -0.66
CA THR A 331 -13.16 8.04 -0.02
C THR A 331 -14.65 7.81 0.10
N PHE A 332 -15.01 6.57 0.44
CA PHE A 332 -16.36 6.21 0.85
C PHE A 332 -16.48 6.28 2.37
N LEU A 333 -17.53 6.94 2.85
CA LEU A 333 -17.88 6.99 4.26
C LEU A 333 -19.18 6.23 4.52
N TYR A 334 -19.27 5.61 5.69
CA TYR A 334 -20.45 4.94 6.19
C TYR A 334 -20.91 5.57 7.50
N ASP A 335 -22.15 6.04 7.53
CA ASP A 335 -22.81 6.51 8.74
C ASP A 335 -23.37 5.28 9.46
N THR A 336 -22.73 4.90 10.56
CA THR A 336 -23.12 3.72 11.36
C THR A 336 -24.47 3.90 12.05
N ALA A 337 -24.87 5.14 12.35
CA ALA A 337 -26.13 5.46 12.99
C ALA A 337 -27.29 5.47 11.99
N ALA A 338 -27.12 6.17 10.86
CA ALA A 338 -28.15 6.25 9.82
C ALA A 338 -28.17 5.02 8.89
N LYS A 339 -27.11 4.23 8.87
CA LYS A 339 -26.88 3.10 7.95
C LYS A 339 -26.85 3.53 6.48
N GLU A 340 -26.19 4.65 6.22
CA GLU A 340 -26.09 5.27 4.88
C GLU A 340 -24.64 5.40 4.44
N SER A 341 -24.38 5.29 3.14
CA SER A 341 -23.04 5.52 2.58
C SER A 341 -22.98 6.84 1.81
N TYR A 342 -21.81 7.47 1.85
CA TYR A 342 -21.49 8.71 1.18
C TYR A 342 -20.19 8.54 0.40
N TYR A 343 -20.09 9.17 -0.77
CA TYR A 343 -18.83 9.43 -1.45
C TYR A 343 -18.46 10.88 -1.19
N CYS A 344 -17.26 11.11 -0.65
CA CYS A 344 -16.80 12.42 -0.25
C CYS A 344 -15.48 12.76 -0.96
N VAL A 345 -15.34 14.02 -1.33
CA VAL A 345 -14.13 14.58 -1.95
C VAL A 345 -13.74 15.85 -1.22
N TRP A 346 -12.45 15.98 -0.91
CA TRP A 346 -11.85 17.17 -0.29
C TRP A 346 -10.70 17.68 -1.13
N ASP A 347 -10.43 18.97 -1.02
CA ASP A 347 -9.22 19.58 -1.58
C ASP A 347 -8.00 19.13 -0.73
N ALA A 348 -7.06 18.45 -1.35
CA ALA A 348 -5.93 17.80 -0.68
C ALA A 348 -4.88 18.81 -0.18
N ALA A 349 -4.83 20.00 -0.77
CA ALA A 349 -3.89 21.05 -0.40
C ALA A 349 -4.35 21.75 0.89
N THR A 350 -5.60 22.22 0.90
CA THR A 350 -6.19 23.00 1.99
C THR A 350 -6.64 22.15 3.17
N MET A 351 -6.98 20.87 2.95
CA MET A 351 -7.57 19.98 3.97
C MET A 351 -8.76 20.64 4.70
N ALA A 352 -9.54 21.46 3.98
CA ALA A 352 -10.70 22.12 4.56
C ALA A 352 -11.71 21.07 5.07
N GLU A 353 -12.27 21.30 6.25
CA GLU A 353 -13.15 20.34 6.93
C GLU A 353 -14.38 19.97 6.07
N ALA A 354 -15.01 20.95 5.43
CA ALA A 354 -16.16 20.70 4.58
C ALA A 354 -15.73 20.08 3.22
N PRO A 355 -16.35 18.95 2.79
CA PRO A 355 -16.03 18.36 1.49
C PRO A 355 -16.50 19.26 0.34
N VAL A 356 -15.70 19.30 -0.74
CA VAL A 356 -16.09 19.96 -1.99
C VAL A 356 -17.16 19.16 -2.74
N VAL A 357 -17.21 17.84 -2.52
CA VAL A 357 -18.29 16.96 -2.98
C VAL A 357 -18.73 16.07 -1.84
N LYS A 358 -20.04 16.03 -1.59
CA LYS A 358 -20.70 15.05 -0.71
C LYS A 358 -21.86 14.44 -1.47
N MET A 359 -21.73 13.18 -1.85
CA MET A 359 -22.76 12.45 -2.59
C MET A 359 -23.28 11.29 -1.73
N LYS A 360 -24.57 11.31 -1.41
CA LYS A 360 -25.23 10.14 -0.79
C LYS A 360 -25.35 9.03 -1.83
N LEU A 361 -24.91 7.82 -1.47
CA LEU A 361 -24.99 6.66 -2.34
C LEU A 361 -26.34 5.96 -2.23
N PRO A 362 -26.86 5.37 -3.33
CA PRO A 362 -28.15 4.68 -3.34
C PRO A 362 -28.12 3.33 -2.60
N ARG A 363 -26.93 2.85 -2.24
CA ARG A 363 -26.69 1.58 -1.56
C ARG A 363 -25.52 1.71 -0.58
N ARG A 364 -25.47 0.80 0.39
CA ARG A 364 -24.30 0.65 1.25
C ARG A 364 -23.10 0.17 0.42
N VAL A 365 -21.97 0.83 0.57
CA VAL A 365 -20.66 0.33 0.14
C VAL A 365 -20.03 -0.39 1.34
N PRO A 366 -19.69 -1.69 1.24
CA PRO A 366 -19.03 -2.41 2.32
C PRO A 366 -17.59 -1.91 2.51
N TYR A 367 -16.95 -2.32 3.61
CA TYR A 367 -15.51 -2.11 3.77
C TYR A 367 -14.75 -2.74 2.60
N GLY A 368 -13.80 -1.99 2.05
CA GLY A 368 -12.90 -2.43 1.00
C GLY A 368 -11.44 -2.39 1.47
N PHE A 369 -10.55 -2.60 0.51
CA PHE A 369 -9.10 -2.55 0.71
C PHE A 369 -8.53 -1.37 -0.08
N HIS A 370 -7.84 -1.61 -1.19
CA HIS A 370 -7.16 -0.56 -1.96
C HIS A 370 -7.92 -0.15 -3.22
N GLY A 371 -8.17 1.14 -3.34
CA GLY A 371 -8.70 1.81 -4.51
C GLY A 371 -7.62 2.54 -5.31
N MET A 372 -8.03 3.05 -6.47
CA MET A 372 -7.19 3.89 -7.30
C MET A 372 -8.00 4.92 -8.07
N TRP A 373 -7.35 6.02 -8.43
CA TRP A 373 -7.86 6.99 -9.38
C TRP A 373 -7.36 6.66 -10.78
N VAL A 374 -8.23 6.76 -11.77
CA VAL A 374 -7.89 6.63 -13.19
C VAL A 374 -8.45 7.85 -13.90
N SER A 375 -7.62 8.58 -14.65
CA SER A 375 -8.02 9.79 -15.35
C SER A 375 -8.93 9.48 -16.55
N GLU A 376 -9.68 10.49 -17.00
CA GLU A 376 -10.46 10.35 -18.24
C GLU A 376 -9.59 9.97 -19.44
N GLU A 377 -8.40 10.55 -19.57
CA GLU A 377 -7.44 10.20 -20.63
C GLU A 377 -7.04 8.72 -20.58
N GLN A 378 -6.76 8.20 -19.38
CA GLN A 378 -6.47 6.79 -19.18
C GLN A 378 -7.67 5.94 -19.58
N ILE A 379 -8.88 6.24 -19.09
CA ILE A 379 -10.10 5.51 -19.44
C ILE A 379 -10.27 5.48 -20.97
N GLN A 380 -10.23 6.64 -21.62
CA GLN A 380 -10.38 6.76 -23.08
C GLN A 380 -9.31 5.96 -23.84
N SER A 381 -8.08 5.94 -23.32
CA SER A 381 -6.99 5.17 -23.93
C SER A 381 -7.16 3.65 -23.82
N GLY A 382 -7.99 3.17 -22.88
CA GLY A 382 -8.27 1.76 -22.61
C GLY A 382 -9.58 1.23 -23.21
N LEU A 383 -10.47 2.09 -23.69
CA LEU A 383 -11.77 1.73 -24.29
C LEU A 383 -11.70 1.04 -25.67
N HIS A 384 -10.55 0.46 -26.05
CA HIS A 384 -10.36 -0.16 -27.36
C HIS A 384 -11.13 -1.47 -27.56
#